data_AF-A0A7K2WWG3-F1
#
_entry.id   AF-A0A7K2WWG3-F1
#
_cell.length_a   1.000
_cell.length_b   1.000
_cell.length_c   1.000
_cell.angle_alpha   90.00
_cell.angle_beta   90.00
_cell.angle_gamma   90.00
#
_symmetry.space_group_name_H-M   'P 1'
#
loop_
_entity.id
_entity.type
_entity.pdbx_description
1 polymer ?
#
loop_
_entity_poly.entity_id
_entity_poly.type
_entity_poly.pdbx_seq_one_letter_code
_entity_poly.pdbx_strand_id
1 'polypeptide(L)' 'MAQHDPQDLGRVAYAAYGQTTDGRTYDDQPLPTWEELSDRTRAAWAAAAVAAVRATTTHPEG' A
#
# COMPACT_ATOMS: atom_id res chain seq x y z
N MET A 1 -4.33 17.29 -10.88
CA MET A 1 -4.33 16.00 -10.17
C MET A 1 -3.25 16.11 -9.11
N ALA A 2 -3.59 15.98 -7.83
CA ALA A 2 -2.58 16.01 -6.78
C ALA A 2 -1.59 14.85 -7.04
N GLN A 3 -0.32 15.17 -7.27
CA GLN A 3 0.73 14.15 -7.31
C GLN A 3 0.90 13.67 -5.87
N HIS A 4 0.20 12.60 -5.50
CA HIS A 4 0.46 11.92 -4.24
C HIS A 4 1.83 11.27 -4.31
N ASP A 5 2.66 11.48 -3.29
CA ASP A 5 3.95 10.82 -3.22
C ASP A 5 3.75 9.29 -3.22
N PRO A 6 4.53 8.51 -3.99
CA PRO A 6 4.40 7.06 -4.01
C PRO A 6 4.49 6.42 -2.62
N GLN A 7 5.28 7.00 -1.70
CA GLN A 7 5.37 6.52 -0.32
C GLN A 7 4.06 6.73 0.45
N ASP A 8 3.37 7.85 0.22
CA ASP A 8 2.07 8.12 0.84
C ASP A 8 1.02 7.11 0.35
N LEU A 9 1.00 6.81 -0.96
CA LEU A 9 0.12 5.79 -1.52
C LEU A 9 0.40 4.40 -0.92
N GLY A 10 1.67 4.04 -0.78
CA GLY A 10 2.09 2.79 -0.15
C GLY A 10 1.66 2.70 1.31
N ARG A 11 1.83 3.78 2.08
CA ARG A 11 1.43 3.85 3.49
C ARG A 11 -0.07 3.69 3.67
N VAL A 12 -0.87 4.34 2.82
CA VAL A 12 -2.33 4.21 2.83
C VAL A 12 -2.76 2.77 2.52
N ALA A 13 -2.16 2.15 1.49
CA ALA A 13 -2.45 0.76 1.14
C ALA A 13 -2.10 -0.22 2.28
N TYR A 14 -0.96 -0.02 2.94
CA TYR A 14 -0.54 -0.83 4.08
C TYR A 14 -1.46 -0.65 5.29
N ALA A 15 -1.86 0.58 5.60
CA ALA A 15 -2.79 0.86 6.69
C ALA A 15 -4.18 0.23 6.43
N ALA A 16 -4.65 0.23 5.18
CA ALA A 16 -5.88 -0.44 4.80
C ALA A 16 -5.77 -1.97 4.99
N TYR A 17 -4.65 -2.57 4.58
CA TYR A 17 -4.36 -3.98 4.81
C TYR A 17 -4.39 -4.33 6.32
N GLY A 18 -3.75 -3.51 7.15
CA GLY A 18 -3.78 -3.69 8.61
C GLY A 18 -5.19 -3.63 9.19
N GLN A 19 -6.04 -2.71 8.74
CA GLN A 19 -7.44 -2.65 9.19
C GLN A 19 -8.24 -3.90 8.81
N THR A 20 -7.99 -4.49 7.64
CA THR A 20 -8.70 -5.70 7.18
C THR A 20 -8.20 -7.00 7.81
N THR A 21 -7.01 -6.97 8.42
CA THR A 21 -6.37 -8.13 9.04
C THR A 21 -6.38 -8.06 10.56
N ASP A 22 -7.17 -7.14 11.14
CA ASP A 22 -7.17 -6.83 12.58
C ASP A 22 -5.77 -6.54 13.15
N GLY A 23 -4.91 -5.95 12.31
CA GLY A 23 -3.51 -5.67 12.64
C GLY A 23 -2.67 -6.93 12.84
N ARG A 24 -2.98 -8.03 12.13
CA ARG A 24 -2.24 -9.29 12.20
C ARG A 24 -1.63 -9.70 10.86
N THR A 25 -0.46 -10.32 10.91
CA THR A 25 0.15 -10.98 9.75
C THR A 25 -0.54 -12.31 9.48
N TYR A 26 -0.22 -12.91 8.34
CA TYR A 26 -0.69 -14.25 7.98
C TYR A 26 -0.33 -15.32 9.04
N ASP A 27 0.78 -15.14 9.76
CA ASP A 27 1.25 -16.04 10.82
C ASP A 27 0.70 -15.69 12.22
N ASP A 28 -0.42 -14.95 12.28
CA ASP A 28 -1.06 -14.45 13.51
C ASP A 28 -0.15 -13.57 14.40
N GLN A 29 0.92 -13.02 13.84
CA GLN A 29 1.79 -12.07 14.54
C GLN A 29 1.23 -10.66 14.43
N PRO A 30 1.51 -9.75 15.37
CA PRO A 30 1.15 -8.34 15.23
C PRO A 30 1.81 -7.77 13.97
N LEU A 31 1.03 -7.01 13.20
CA LEU A 31 1.51 -6.33 12.01
C LEU A 31 2.48 -5.21 12.47
N PRO A 32 3.71 -5.14 11.91
CA PRO A 32 4.61 -4.04 12.21
C PRO A 32 4.01 -2.70 11.77
N THR A 33 4.38 -1.62 12.43
CA THR A 33 4.06 -0.27 11.97
C THR A 33 4.76 0.03 10.66
N TRP A 34 4.31 1.07 9.94
CA TRP A 34 4.91 1.46 8.65
C TRP A 34 6.39 1.82 8.79
N GLU A 35 6.76 2.45 9.91
CA GLU A 35 8.10 2.89 10.23
C GLU A 35 9.05 1.71 10.52
N GLU A 36 8.52 0.60 11.01
CA GLU A 36 9.26 -0.64 11.30
C GLU A 36 9.48 -1.52 10.06
N LEU A 37 8.79 -1.23 8.95
CA LEU A 37 9.01 -1.93 7.70
C LEU A 37 10.39 -1.62 7.12
N SER A 38 11.01 -2.65 6.54
CA SER A 38 12.22 -2.46 5.73
C SER A 38 11.96 -1.54 4.53
N ASP A 39 13.00 -0.84 4.06
CA ASP A 39 12.92 0.00 2.85
C ASP A 39 12.38 -0.76 1.64
N ARG A 40 12.77 -2.02 1.50
CA ARG A 40 12.28 -2.90 0.44
C ARG A 40 10.77 -3.12 0.53
N THR A 41 10.26 -3.38 1.73
CA THR A 41 8.82 -3.60 1.94
C THR A 41 8.03 -2.33 1.68
N ARG A 42 8.50 -1.17 2.17
CA ARG A 42 7.87 0.14 1.90
C ARG A 42 7.82 0.44 0.41
N ALA A 43 8.93 0.22 -0.30
CA ALA A 43 9.00 0.40 -1.75
C ALA A 43 8.05 -0.54 -2.52
N ALA A 44 7.91 -1.79 -2.08
CA ALA A 44 6.97 -2.73 -2.68
C ALA A 44 5.52 -2.28 -2.54
N TRP A 45 5.12 -1.80 -1.35
CA TRP A 45 3.79 -1.24 -1.13
C TRP A 45 3.53 0.02 -1.95
N ALA A 46 4.52 0.92 -2.02
CA ALA A 46 4.44 2.11 -2.87
C ALA A 46 4.23 1.75 -4.35
N ALA A 47 5.01 0.81 -4.88
CA ALA A 47 4.87 0.35 -6.26
C ALA A 47 3.52 -0.31 -6.53
N ALA A 48 3.05 -1.17 -5.61
CA ALA A 48 1.74 -1.82 -5.72
C ALA A 48 0.59 -0.80 -5.71
N ALA A 49 0.63 0.17 -4.81
CA ALA A 49 -0.39 1.21 -4.73
C ALA A 49 -0.43 2.08 -6.00
N VAL A 50 0.73 2.47 -6.52
CA VAL A 50 0.83 3.20 -7.80
C VAL A 50 0.27 2.37 -8.96
N ALA A 51 0.57 1.08 -9.03
CA ALA A 51 0.05 0.19 -10.06
C ALA A 51 -1.49 0.08 -9.99
N ALA A 52 -2.06 -0.06 -8.79
CA ALA A 52 -3.50 -0.10 -8.58
C ALA A 52 -4.19 1.20 -9.05
N VAL A 53 -3.65 2.37 -8.67
CA VAL A 53 -4.17 3.67 -9.12
C VAL A 53 -4.13 3.78 -10.65
N ARG A 54 -3.02 3.39 -11.28
CA ARG A 54 -2.88 3.39 -12.75
C ARG A 54 -3.90 2.47 -13.43
N ALA A 55 -4.15 1.29 -12.88
CA ALA A 55 -5.12 0.36 -13.41
C ALA A 55 -6.55 0.94 -13.41
N THR A 56 -6.91 1.71 -12.37
CA THR A 56 -8.25 2.34 -12.26
C THR A 56 -8.41 3.64 -13.05
N THR A 57 -7.30 4.34 -13.35
CA THR A 57 -7.31 5.57 -14.14
C THR A 57 -7.17 5.34 -15.64
N THR A 58 -6.75 4.14 -16.05
CA THR A 58 -6.81 3.70 -17.44
C THR A 58 -8.26 3.27 -17.73
N HIS A 59 -9.12 4.23 -18.05
CA HIS A 59 -10.41 3.93 -18.67
C HIS A 59 -10.11 3.31 -20.04
N PRO A 60 -10.53 2.05 -20.34
CA PRO A 60 -10.57 1.61 -21.73
C PRO A 60 -11.69 2.41 -22.39
N GLU A 61 -11.35 3.53 -23.02
CA GLU A 61 -12.27 4.20 -23.94
C GLU A 61 -12.55 3.21 -25.06
N GLY A 62 -13.78 2.68 -25.09
CA GLY A 62 -14.32 1.84 -26.15
C GLY A 62 -14.90 2.66 -27.30
#